data_AF-A0A2N1Z1W5-F1
#
_entry.id   AF-A0A2N1Z1W5-F1
#
_cell.length_a   1.000
_cell.length_b   1.000
_cell.length_c   1.000
_cell.angle_alpha   90.00
_cell.angle_beta   90.00
_cell.angle_gamma   90.00
#
_symmetry.space_group_name_H-M   'P 1'
#
loop_
_entity.id
_entity.type
_entity.pdbx_description
1 polymer ?
#
loop_
_entity_poly.entity_id
_entity_poly.type
_entity_poly.pdbx_seq_one_letter_code
_entity_poly.pdbx_strand_id
1 'polypeptide(L)'
;ADRKTEIRANDHLTVGNSQHLKIGTGQFIEAGNEIHLSSGLKVVLEAGSELTLKAAGSFIKLDASGITMVGPVIKINSGGAPGNGSGAAPIPPTLPKPADTAPVGEKTGTANLNQLPAPTEKGATGPQQLIVDVWGDPEQGGQVELLNPEGDA
;
A
#
# COMPACT_ATOMS: atom_id res chain seq x y z
N ALA A 1 -9.48 -8.13 -10.07
CA ALA A 1 -8.48 -9.15 -9.67
C ALA A 1 -8.63 -9.40 -8.19
N ASP A 2 -8.51 -10.65 -7.74
CA ASP A 2 -8.76 -11.03 -6.35
C ASP A 2 -7.47 -10.94 -5.53
N ARG A 3 -7.58 -10.51 -4.26
CA ARG A 3 -6.54 -10.71 -3.24
C ARG A 3 -6.98 -11.85 -2.33
N LYS A 4 -6.15 -12.89 -2.20
CA LYS A 4 -6.39 -14.05 -1.34
C LYS A 4 -5.26 -14.15 -0.32
N THR A 5 -5.57 -14.50 0.92
CA THR A 5 -4.59 -14.64 2.01
C THR A 5 -5.01 -15.79 2.90
N GLU A 6 -4.07 -16.67 3.24
CA GLU A 6 -4.26 -17.78 4.17
C GLU A 6 -3.13 -17.73 5.20
N ILE A 7 -3.48 -17.77 6.48
CA ILE A 7 -2.52 -17.76 7.60
C ILE A 7 -2.82 -18.99 8.45
N ARG A 8 -1.84 -19.88 8.63
CA ARG A 8 -1.97 -21.12 9.42
C ARG A 8 -1.52 -20.95 10.88
N ALA A 9 -1.50 -19.71 11.34
CA ALA A 9 -1.07 -19.28 12.66
C ALA A 9 -1.92 -18.07 13.09
N ASN A 10 -1.40 -17.22 13.98
CA ASN A 10 -2.10 -16.03 14.46
C ASN A 10 -1.93 -14.84 13.50
N ASP A 11 -3.03 -14.13 13.25
CA ASP A 11 -3.01 -12.81 12.61
C ASP A 11 -3.22 -11.72 13.67
N HIS A 12 -2.40 -10.68 13.66
CA HIS A 12 -2.46 -9.57 14.60
C HIS A 12 -2.52 -8.25 13.84
N LEU A 13 -3.51 -7.43 14.17
CA LEU A 13 -3.67 -6.09 13.59
C LEU A 13 -3.81 -5.06 14.71
N THR A 14 -2.88 -4.11 14.75
CA THR A 14 -2.97 -2.92 15.59
C THR A 14 -3.04 -1.69 14.68
N VAL A 15 -4.09 -0.89 14.81
CA VAL A 15 -4.23 0.38 14.09
C VAL A 15 -4.10 1.52 15.10
N GLY A 16 -3.05 2.33 14.96
CA GLY A 16 -2.74 3.38 15.94
C GLY A 16 -3.68 4.58 15.94
N ASN A 17 -4.55 4.71 14.93
CA ASN A 17 -5.50 5.82 14.83
C ASN A 17 -6.88 5.33 14.36
N SER A 18 -7.14 5.29 13.04
CA SER A 18 -8.46 4.95 12.49
C SER A 18 -8.37 3.83 11.46
N GLN A 19 -9.31 2.89 11.52
CA GLN A 19 -9.51 1.86 10.49
C GLN A 19 -10.80 2.17 9.73
N HIS A 20 -10.70 2.38 8.41
CA HIS A 20 -11.85 2.52 7.52
C HIS A 20 -11.96 1.27 6.66
N LEU A 21 -13.13 0.62 6.69
CA LEU A 21 -13.45 -0.52 5.84
C LEU A 21 -14.68 -0.17 5.00
N LYS A 22 -14.54 -0.19 3.67
CA LYS A 22 -15.65 -0.09 2.72
C LYS A 22 -15.64 -1.32 1.84
N ILE A 23 -16.70 -2.12 1.94
CA ILE A 23 -16.84 -3.39 1.23
C ILE A 23 -18.06 -3.25 0.31
N GLY A 24 -17.91 -3.63 -0.97
CA GLY A 24 -18.95 -3.40 -1.97
C GLY A 24 -20.15 -4.34 -1.89
N THR A 25 -19.98 -5.53 -1.32
CA THR A 25 -21.00 -6.59 -1.37
C THR A 25 -21.34 -7.14 0.01
N GLY A 26 -20.38 -7.67 0.76
CA GLY A 26 -20.65 -8.23 2.08
C GLY A 26 -19.39 -8.55 2.87
N GLN A 27 -19.50 -8.45 4.19
CA GLN A 27 -18.48 -8.89 5.14
C GLN A 27 -18.95 -10.19 5.80
N PHE A 28 -18.15 -11.24 5.69
CA PHE A 28 -18.43 -12.55 6.27
C PHE A 28 -17.34 -12.87 7.27
N ILE A 29 -17.72 -13.15 8.53
CA ILE A 29 -16.80 -13.47 9.62
C ILE A 29 -17.29 -14.74 10.28
N GLU A 30 -16.42 -15.75 10.32
CA GLU A 30 -16.65 -16.99 11.06
C GLU A 30 -15.47 -17.19 12.02
N ALA A 31 -15.77 -17.53 13.27
CA ALA A 31 -14.78 -17.86 14.28
C ALA A 31 -15.22 -19.12 15.01
N GLY A 32 -14.28 -20.04 15.26
CA GLY A 32 -14.61 -21.31 15.93
C GLY A 32 -15.02 -21.18 17.39
N ASN A 33 -14.58 -20.12 18.08
CA ASN A 33 -14.82 -19.91 19.51
C ASN A 33 -15.58 -18.60 19.80
N GLU A 34 -15.06 -17.46 19.37
CA GLU A 34 -15.59 -16.15 19.76
C GLU A 34 -15.35 -15.07 18.69
N ILE A 35 -16.34 -14.20 18.51
CA ILE A 35 -16.18 -12.86 17.92
C ILE A 35 -16.49 -11.85 19.03
N HIS A 36 -15.48 -11.08 19.46
CA HIS A 36 -15.66 -10.06 20.50
C HIS A 36 -15.52 -8.66 19.90
N LEU A 37 -16.63 -7.90 19.92
CA LEU A 37 -16.67 -6.48 19.57
C LEU A 37 -16.77 -5.65 20.85
N SER A 38 -15.71 -4.92 21.19
CA SER A 38 -15.65 -4.07 22.37
C SER A 38 -15.27 -2.65 21.98
N SER A 39 -15.93 -1.67 22.60
CA SER A 39 -15.67 -0.24 22.43
C SER A 39 -15.81 0.45 23.78
N GLY A 40 -14.89 1.37 24.08
CA GLY A 40 -14.92 2.12 25.33
C GLY A 40 -16.10 3.09 25.45
N LEU A 41 -16.64 3.57 24.32
CA LEU A 41 -17.70 4.59 24.32
C LEU A 41 -18.97 4.16 23.58
N LYS A 42 -18.86 3.67 22.35
CA LYS A 42 -20.02 3.39 21.50
C LYS A 42 -19.75 2.31 20.47
N VAL A 43 -20.75 1.45 20.25
CA VAL A 43 -20.90 0.59 19.07
C VAL A 43 -22.19 0.99 18.37
N VAL A 44 -22.17 1.13 17.05
CA VAL A 44 -23.36 1.39 16.22
C VAL A 44 -23.40 0.34 15.12
N LEU A 45 -24.51 -0.39 15.03
CA LEU A 45 -24.78 -1.39 14.01
C LEU A 45 -26.02 -0.95 13.23
N GLU A 46 -25.83 -0.50 12.00
CA GLU A 46 -26.90 -0.05 11.12
C GLU A 46 -27.15 -1.07 10.02
N ALA A 47 -28.42 -1.36 9.75
CA ALA A 47 -28.84 -2.18 8.63
C ALA A 47 -30.02 -1.51 7.92
N GLY A 48 -30.05 -1.60 6.59
CA GLY A 48 -31.10 -0.97 5.79
C GLY A 48 -32.44 -1.71 5.85
N SER A 49 -32.41 -3.04 5.70
CA SER A 49 -33.63 -3.86 5.63
C SER A 49 -33.91 -4.65 6.90
N GLU A 50 -32.88 -5.24 7.51
CA GLU A 50 -33.03 -6.12 8.66
C GLU A 50 -31.74 -6.20 9.50
N LEU A 51 -31.89 -6.19 10.82
CA LEU A 51 -30.85 -6.58 11.78
C LEU A 51 -31.37 -7.73 12.64
N THR A 52 -30.64 -8.84 12.68
CA THR A 52 -31.02 -10.05 13.43
C THR A 52 -29.89 -10.50 14.37
N LEU A 53 -30.23 -10.75 15.63
CA LEU A 53 -29.36 -11.35 16.65
C LEU A 53 -29.99 -12.69 17.07
N LYS A 54 -29.28 -13.82 16.95
CA LYS A 54 -29.83 -15.15 17.23
C LYS A 54 -28.85 -16.00 18.04
N ALA A 55 -29.34 -16.66 19.09
CA ALA A 55 -28.56 -17.57 19.92
C ALA A 55 -29.47 -18.56 20.67
N ALA A 56 -29.02 -19.80 20.86
CA ALA A 56 -29.70 -20.81 21.69
C ALA A 56 -31.23 -20.93 21.45
N GLY A 57 -31.66 -20.88 20.19
CA GLY A 57 -33.08 -20.96 19.80
C GLY A 57 -33.90 -19.67 20.03
N SER A 58 -33.30 -18.61 20.55
CA SER A 58 -33.91 -17.29 20.72
C SER A 58 -33.38 -16.29 19.69
N PHE A 59 -34.15 -15.24 19.38
CA PHE A 59 -33.70 -14.16 18.51
C PHE A 59 -34.34 -12.81 18.82
N ILE A 60 -33.66 -11.75 18.38
CA ILE A 60 -34.16 -10.39 18.25
C ILE A 60 -34.01 -10.01 16.78
N LYS A 61 -35.06 -9.45 16.18
CA LYS A 61 -35.08 -9.02 14.78
C LYS A 61 -35.67 -7.63 14.67
N LEU A 62 -34.99 -6.76 13.93
CA LEU A 62 -35.44 -5.42 13.59
C LEU A 62 -35.63 -5.37 12.08
N ASP A 63 -36.83 -5.04 11.62
CA ASP A 63 -37.16 -4.87 10.20
C ASP A 63 -38.25 -3.80 10.02
N ALA A 64 -38.79 -3.67 8.80
CA ALA A 64 -39.85 -2.70 8.48
C ALA A 64 -41.15 -2.86 9.30
N SER A 65 -41.36 -4.03 9.92
CA SER A 65 -42.51 -4.32 10.79
C SER A 65 -42.25 -3.94 12.26
N GLY A 66 -41.03 -3.52 12.60
CA GLY A 66 -40.63 -3.13 13.96
C GLY A 66 -39.66 -4.12 14.61
N ILE A 67 -39.78 -4.30 15.92
CA ILE A 67 -38.91 -5.16 16.73
C ILE A 67 -39.66 -6.44 17.12
N THR A 68 -39.13 -7.59 16.72
CA THR A 68 -39.61 -8.92 17.14
C THR A 68 -38.61 -9.57 18.09
N MET A 69 -39.08 -10.10 19.21
CA MET A 69 -38.27 -10.86 20.17
C MET A 69 -38.94 -12.20 20.45
N VAL A 70 -38.20 -13.31 20.30
CA VAL A 70 -38.71 -14.67 20.54
C VAL A 70 -37.70 -15.45 21.36
N GLY A 71 -38.19 -16.13 22.40
CA GLY A 71 -37.43 -17.06 23.23
C GLY A 71 -38.31 -17.66 24.33
N PRO A 72 -37.86 -18.72 25.04
CA PRO A 72 -38.65 -19.36 26.09
C PRO A 72 -39.03 -18.42 27.24
N VAL A 73 -38.11 -17.51 27.61
CA VAL A 73 -38.32 -16.46 28.61
C VAL A 73 -37.61 -15.20 28.16
N ILE A 74 -38.29 -14.05 28.19
CA ILE A 74 -37.72 -12.72 27.95
C ILE A 74 -37.76 -11.95 29.28
N LYS A 75 -36.59 -11.58 29.81
CA LYS A 75 -36.47 -10.80 31.05
C LYS A 75 -36.27 -9.32 30.69
N ILE A 76 -37.12 -8.46 31.24
CA ILE A 76 -37.03 -7.00 31.05
C ILE A 76 -36.89 -6.37 32.43
N ASN A 77 -35.77 -5.66 32.66
CA ASN A 77 -35.43 -5.05 33.95
C ASN A 77 -35.50 -6.02 35.15
N SER A 78 -35.24 -7.32 34.93
CA SER A 78 -35.42 -8.39 35.94
C SER A 78 -34.10 -8.93 36.50
N GLY A 79 -33.02 -8.13 36.48
CA GLY A 79 -31.67 -8.55 36.88
C GLY A 79 -30.95 -9.48 35.89
N GLY A 80 -29.76 -9.96 36.25
CA GLY A 80 -28.90 -10.83 35.44
C GLY A 80 -27.41 -10.42 35.49
N ALA A 81 -26.55 -11.20 34.83
CA ALA A 81 -25.15 -10.87 34.59
C ALA A 81 -24.86 -10.99 33.08
N PRO A 82 -24.11 -10.05 32.48
CA PRO A 82 -23.71 -10.17 31.09
C PRO A 82 -22.69 -11.29 30.89
N GLY A 83 -22.54 -11.75 29.63
CA GLY A 83 -21.38 -12.54 29.25
C GLY A 83 -20.10 -11.71 29.31
N ASN A 84 -18.96 -12.37 29.53
CA ASN A 84 -17.63 -11.75 29.45
C ASN A 84 -16.92 -12.31 28.21
N GLY A 85 -16.36 -11.43 27.39
CA GLY A 85 -15.53 -11.85 26.26
C GLY A 85 -14.04 -11.73 26.54
N SER A 86 -13.21 -12.41 25.74
CA SER A 86 -11.74 -12.48 25.96
C SER A 86 -11.02 -11.14 25.80
N GLY A 87 -11.45 -10.33 24.84
CA GLY A 87 -10.92 -9.00 24.56
C GLY A 87 -9.83 -9.04 23.48
N ALA A 88 -9.64 -7.93 22.75
CA ALA A 88 -8.61 -7.85 21.74
C ALA A 88 -7.22 -7.67 22.38
N ALA A 89 -6.29 -8.58 22.07
CA ALA A 89 -4.90 -8.54 22.57
C ALA A 89 -3.88 -8.82 21.43
N PRO A 90 -3.73 -7.92 20.44
CA PRO A 90 -2.79 -8.10 19.35
C PRO A 90 -1.32 -7.96 19.82
N ILE A 91 -0.43 -8.77 19.24
CA ILE A 91 1.02 -8.68 19.49
C ILE A 91 1.63 -7.70 18.46
N PRO A 92 2.35 -6.64 18.89
CA PRO A 92 2.99 -5.72 17.97
C PRO A 92 4.20 -6.36 17.26
N PRO A 93 4.55 -5.90 16.05
CA PRO A 93 5.75 -6.38 15.35
C PRO A 93 7.03 -6.02 16.13
N THR A 94 8.01 -6.92 16.08
CA THR A 94 9.34 -6.67 16.65
C THR A 94 10.21 -5.85 15.69
N LEU A 95 11.22 -5.17 16.23
CA LEU A 95 12.19 -4.46 15.40
C LEU A 95 12.96 -5.45 14.50
N PRO A 96 13.17 -5.12 13.21
CA PRO A 96 14.06 -5.90 12.36
C PRO A 96 15.47 -5.96 12.94
N LYS A 97 16.18 -7.06 12.66
CA LYS A 97 17.62 -7.14 12.93
C LYS A 97 18.38 -6.13 12.05
N PRO A 98 19.59 -5.71 12.46
CA PRO A 98 20.47 -4.94 11.59
C PRO A 98 20.67 -5.65 10.25
N ALA A 99 20.80 -4.86 9.18
CA ALA A 99 21.19 -5.39 7.87
C ALA A 99 22.56 -6.09 7.97
N ASP A 100 22.78 -7.06 7.08
CA ASP A 100 24.08 -7.71 6.96
C ASP A 100 25.15 -6.66 6.62
N THR A 101 26.29 -6.73 7.29
CA THR A 101 27.46 -5.86 7.08
C THR A 101 28.51 -6.53 6.19
N ALA A 102 28.11 -7.54 5.40
CA ALA A 102 28.98 -8.19 4.44
C ALA A 102 29.74 -7.13 3.60
N PRO A 103 31.06 -7.30 3.41
CA PRO A 103 31.82 -6.38 2.59
C PRO A 103 31.20 -6.32 1.19
N VAL A 104 31.04 -5.11 0.65
CA VAL A 104 30.72 -4.93 -0.75
C VAL A 104 31.77 -5.68 -1.59
N GLY A 105 31.34 -6.32 -2.67
CA GLY A 105 32.27 -6.94 -3.59
C GLY A 105 33.33 -5.95 -4.07
N GLU A 106 34.54 -6.46 -4.33
CA GLU A 106 35.61 -5.69 -4.97
C GLU A 106 35.04 -4.94 -6.17
N LYS A 107 35.35 -3.64 -6.28
CA LYS A 107 35.02 -2.89 -7.49
C LYS A 107 35.66 -3.63 -8.67
N THR A 108 34.88 -3.89 -9.71
CA THR A 108 35.47 -4.35 -10.97
C THR A 108 36.53 -3.34 -11.38
N GLY A 109 37.70 -3.81 -11.80
CA GLY A 109 38.76 -2.92 -12.30
C GLY A 109 38.27 -2.02 -13.43
N THR A 110 39.05 -0.99 -13.74
CA THR A 110 38.79 -0.15 -14.92
C THR A 110 38.67 -1.01 -16.16
N ALA A 111 37.62 -0.78 -16.96
CA ALA A 111 37.49 -1.43 -18.25
C ALA A 111 38.76 -1.17 -19.08
N ASN A 112 39.29 -2.22 -19.73
CA ASN A 112 40.37 -2.03 -20.68
C ASN A 112 39.88 -1.10 -21.78
N LEU A 113 40.59 0.02 -21.97
CA LEU A 113 40.35 0.90 -23.10
C LEU A 113 40.66 0.09 -24.37
N ASN A 114 39.65 -0.13 -25.21
CA ASN A 114 39.92 -0.47 -26.59
C ASN A 114 40.67 0.73 -27.18
N GLN A 115 41.94 0.56 -27.52
CA GLN A 115 42.62 1.55 -28.36
C GLN A 115 41.85 1.61 -29.67
N LEU A 116 41.13 2.71 -29.90
CA LEU A 116 40.72 3.04 -31.26
C LEU A 116 42.03 3.12 -32.08
N PRO A 117 42.12 2.41 -33.21
CA PRO A 117 43.25 2.61 -34.10
C PRO A 117 43.33 4.11 -34.40
N ALA A 118 44.56 4.66 -34.36
CA ALA A 118 44.79 6.06 -34.67
C ALA A 118 44.04 6.39 -35.98
N PRO A 119 43.34 7.53 -36.06
CA PRO A 119 42.75 7.97 -37.31
C PRO A 119 43.85 7.87 -38.36
N THR A 120 43.65 7.02 -39.36
CA THR A 120 44.52 7.06 -40.53
C THR A 120 44.16 8.38 -41.19
N GLU A 121 44.93 9.43 -40.86
CA GLU A 121 44.93 10.67 -41.60
C GLU A 121 45.47 10.36 -42.99
N LYS A 122 44.61 9.75 -43.82
CA LYS A 122 44.79 9.76 -45.25
C LYS A 122 44.41 11.17 -45.66
N GLY A 123 45.44 12.02 -45.68
CA GLY A 123 45.34 13.44 -45.98
C GLY A 123 44.35 13.70 -47.11
N ALA A 124 43.26 14.38 -46.77
CA ALA A 124 42.53 15.21 -47.69
C ALA A 124 42.89 16.64 -47.32
N THR A 125 43.92 17.18 -47.97
CA THR A 125 44.17 18.61 -48.08
C THR A 125 43.05 19.22 -48.92
N GLY A 126 41.92 19.46 -48.28
CA GLY A 126 40.78 20.22 -48.78
C GLY A 126 40.18 21.04 -47.63
N PRO A 127 39.40 22.10 -47.91
CA PRO A 127 38.84 22.93 -46.84
C PRO A 127 37.99 22.06 -45.91
N GLN A 128 38.41 21.95 -44.65
CA GLN A 128 37.62 21.30 -43.61
C GLN A 128 36.40 22.19 -43.35
N GLN A 129 35.21 21.74 -43.76
CA GLN A 129 33.96 22.40 -43.37
C GLN A 129 33.45 21.77 -42.08
N LEU A 130 33.26 22.61 -41.06
CA LEU A 130 32.55 22.25 -39.84
C LEU A 130 31.07 22.04 -40.19
N ILE A 131 30.61 20.80 -40.20
CA ILE A 131 29.17 20.48 -40.32
C ILE A 131 28.59 20.48 -38.91
N VAL A 132 27.77 21.48 -38.61
CA VAL A 132 27.02 21.56 -37.35
C VAL A 132 25.60 21.05 -37.65
N ASP A 133 25.18 19.96 -37.00
CA ASP A 133 23.78 19.54 -37.03
C ASP A 133 23.03 20.33 -35.96
N VAL A 134 22.11 21.19 -36.39
CA VAL A 134 21.33 22.06 -35.50
C VAL A 134 19.98 21.41 -35.28
N TRP A 135 19.81 20.74 -34.15
CA TRP A 135 18.52 20.23 -33.73
C TRP A 135 17.73 21.32 -32.99
N GLY A 136 16.69 21.84 -33.63
CA GLY A 136 15.81 22.88 -33.10
C GLY A 136 14.61 23.16 -34.02
N ASP A 137 13.54 23.71 -33.45
CA ASP A 137 12.30 24.06 -34.17
C ASP A 137 12.58 25.07 -35.31
N PRO A 138 12.24 24.75 -36.57
CA PRO A 138 12.52 25.61 -37.72
C PRO A 138 11.83 26.99 -37.66
N GLU A 139 10.79 27.17 -36.84
CA GLU A 139 10.12 28.47 -36.69
C GLU A 139 10.94 29.48 -35.87
N GLN A 140 11.97 29.02 -35.13
CA GLN A 140 12.76 29.89 -34.25
C GLN A 140 14.11 30.36 -34.80
N GLY A 141 14.46 30.00 -36.05
CA GLY A 141 15.60 30.57 -36.79
C GLY A 141 16.95 30.46 -36.07
N GLY A 142 17.75 29.45 -36.39
CA GLY A 142 19.11 29.31 -35.85
C GLY A 142 19.99 30.52 -36.19
N GLN A 143 20.27 31.38 -35.21
CA GLN A 143 21.27 32.45 -35.32
C GLN A 143 22.62 31.91 -34.86
N VAL A 144 23.56 31.77 -35.79
CA VAL A 144 24.97 31.48 -35.50
C VAL A 144 25.78 32.73 -35.82
N GLU A 145 26.26 33.44 -34.79
CA GLU A 145 27.22 34.54 -34.94
C GLU A 145 28.63 33.99 -34.72
N LEU A 146 29.47 34.04 -35.76
CA LEU A 146 30.88 33.66 -35.64
C LEU A 146 31.63 34.84 -35.02
N LEU A 147 31.93 34.75 -33.72
CA LEU A 147 32.80 35.73 -33.06
C LEU A 147 34.24 35.52 -33.52
N ASN A 148 34.90 36.61 -33.92
CA ASN A 148 36.35 36.58 -34.18
C ASN A 148 37.08 36.30 -32.86
N PRO A 149 38.20 35.55 -32.89
CA PRO A 149 39.00 35.33 -31.69
C PRO A 149 39.49 36.69 -31.15
N GLU A 150 39.14 37.01 -29.92
CA GLU A 150 39.72 38.14 -29.19
C GLU A 150 41.23 37.88 -29.11
N GLY A 151 42.01 38.77 -29.73
CA GLY A 151 43.47 38.69 -29.73
C GLY A 151 44.02 39.02 -28.34
N ASP A 152 44.98 38.22 -27.90
CA ASP A 152 45.80 38.46 -26.71
C ASP A 152 46.45 39.85 -26.75
N ALA A 153 46.26 40.63 -25.68
CA ALA A 153 47.12 41.75 -25.29
C ALA A 153 47.28 41.79 -23.77
#